data_AF-A0A2V7K7G3-F1
#
_entry.id   AF-A0A2V7K7G3-F1
#
_cell.length_a   1.000
_cell.length_b   1.000
_cell.length_c   1.000
_cell.angle_alpha   90.00
_cell.angle_beta   90.00
_cell.angle_gamma   90.00
#
_symmetry.space_group_name_H-M   'P 1'
#
loop_
_entity.id
_entity.type
_entity.pdbx_description
1 polymer ?
#
loop_
_entity_poly.entity_id
_entity_poly.type
_entity_poly.pdbx_seq_one_letter_code
_entity_poly.pdbx_strand_id
1 'polypeptide(L)'
;MRYLADVLSPNVDVLYSNRHNLLEQLRKADLVIGAVLLPGAKAPKLVRRDDLKLMKPGSVIVDALAADDVASVAGEFFAPERQRVIWLGPTTG
;
A
#
# COMPACT_ATOMS: atom_id res chain seq x y z
N MET A 1 1.28 -19.20 -8.45
CA MET A 1 0.45 -18.78 -7.30
C MET A 1 0.28 -19.85 -6.24
N ARG A 2 0.33 -21.15 -6.56
CA ARG A 2 0.06 -22.23 -5.59
C ARG A 2 1.04 -22.29 -4.41
N TYR A 3 2.35 -22.16 -4.67
CA TYR A 3 3.37 -22.20 -3.62
C TYR A 3 3.13 -21.21 -2.46
N LEU A 4 2.81 -19.94 -2.76
CA LEU A 4 2.57 -18.94 -1.71
C LEU A 4 1.34 -19.28 -0.87
N ALA A 5 0.28 -19.79 -1.50
CA ALA A 5 -0.90 -20.24 -0.77
C ALA A 5 -0.61 -21.50 0.08
N ASP A 6 0.35 -22.34 -0.34
CA ASP A 6 0.73 -23.55 0.38
C ASP A 6 1.64 -23.28 1.59
N VAL A 7 2.45 -22.21 1.57
CA VAL A 7 3.44 -21.91 2.63
C VAL A 7 3.01 -20.81 3.61
N LEU A 8 2.02 -20.00 3.25
CA LEU A 8 1.50 -18.93 4.12
C LEU A 8 0.39 -19.45 5.02
N SER A 9 0.17 -18.76 6.14
CA SER A 9 -0.89 -19.09 7.09
C SER A 9 -2.28 -19.06 6.43
N PRO A 10 -3.25 -19.86 6.93
CA PRO A 10 -4.57 -19.99 6.32
C PRO A 10 -5.41 -18.71 6.31
N ASN A 11 -4.99 -17.68 7.04
CA ASN A 11 -5.63 -16.35 7.09
C ASN A 11 -5.03 -15.36 6.07
N VAL A 12 -4.31 -15.84 5.06
CA VAL A 12 -3.70 -15.01 4.02
C VAL A 12 -4.29 -15.36 2.66
N ASP A 13 -4.99 -14.39 2.06
CA ASP A 13 -5.46 -14.48 0.69
C ASP A 13 -4.39 -13.98 -0.29
N VAL A 14 -3.92 -14.85 -1.17
CA VAL A 14 -2.95 -14.49 -2.21
C VAL A 14 -3.69 -14.12 -3.49
N LEU A 15 -3.56 -12.86 -3.90
CA LEU A 15 -4.21 -12.33 -5.11
C LEU A 15 -3.18 -11.89 -6.14
N TYR A 16 -3.54 -11.98 -7.41
CA TYR A 16 -2.76 -11.32 -8.47
C TYR A 16 -2.83 -9.80 -8.29
N SER A 17 -1.65 -9.16 -8.29
CA SER A 17 -1.51 -7.71 -8.23
C SER A 17 -1.91 -7.09 -9.58
N ASN A 18 -3.21 -6.84 -9.72
CA ASN A 18 -3.78 -6.12 -10.85
C ASN A 18 -4.69 -5.01 -10.33
N ARG A 19 -5.05 -4.10 -11.23
CA ARG A 19 -5.82 -2.91 -10.87
C ARG A 19 -7.18 -3.23 -10.24
N HIS A 20 -7.88 -4.22 -10.78
CA HIS A 20 -9.22 -4.59 -10.30
C HIS A 20 -9.15 -5.13 -8.86
N ASN A 21 -8.29 -6.12 -8.60
CA ASN A 21 -8.12 -6.71 -7.28
C ASN A 21 -7.67 -5.67 -6.25
N LEU A 22 -6.73 -4.79 -6.62
CA LEU A 22 -6.25 -3.75 -5.73
C LEU A 22 -7.40 -2.84 -5.27
N LEU A 23 -8.23 -2.35 -6.20
CA LEU A 23 -9.34 -1.47 -5.88
C LEU A 23 -10.41 -2.15 -5.01
N GLU A 24 -10.71 -3.42 -5.27
CA GLU A 24 -11.64 -4.21 -4.46
C GLU A 24 -11.15 -4.42 -3.03
N GLN A 25 -9.84 -4.68 -2.86
CA GLN A 25 -9.27 -4.85 -1.52
C GLN A 25 -9.15 -3.52 -0.77
N LEU A 26 -8.84 -2.40 -1.44
CA LEU A 26 -8.81 -1.07 -0.82
C LEU A 26 -10.14 -0.69 -0.17
N ARG A 27 -11.28 -1.07 -0.77
CA ARG A 27 -12.61 -0.82 -0.19
C ARG A 27 -12.84 -1.55 1.14
N LYS A 28 -12.18 -2.69 1.32
CA LYS A 28 -12.38 -3.59 2.47
C LYS A 28 -11.32 -3.38 3.54
N ALA A 29 -10.15 -2.89 3.17
CA ALA A 29 -8.99 -2.78 4.04
C ALA A 29 -9.13 -1.69 5.12
N ASP A 30 -8.85 -2.09 6.35
CA ASP A 30 -8.68 -1.18 7.49
C ASP A 30 -7.22 -0.70 7.61
N LEU A 31 -6.27 -1.47 7.07
CA LEU A 31 -4.84 -1.16 6.99
C LEU A 31 -4.29 -1.59 5.63
N VAL A 32 -3.49 -0.72 5.00
CA VAL A 32 -2.75 -1.03 3.78
C VAL A 32 -1.26 -0.82 4.03
N ILE A 33 -0.45 -1.82 3.66
CA ILE A 33 1.01 -1.75 3.78
C ILE A 33 1.63 -1.80 2.38
N GLY A 34 2.27 -0.72 1.97
CA GLY A 34 3.13 -0.66 0.80
C GLY A 34 4.49 -1.27 1.11
N ALA A 35 4.82 -2.38 0.44
CA ALA A 35 6.08 -3.09 0.61
C ALA A 35 6.64 -3.54 -0.75
N VAL A 36 6.64 -2.64 -1.73
CA VAL A 36 7.24 -2.91 -3.05
C VAL A 36 8.70 -2.48 -3.03
N LEU A 37 9.60 -3.42 -3.32
CA LEU A 37 11.03 -3.17 -3.48
C LEU A 37 11.46 -3.57 -4.89
N LEU A 38 11.97 -2.62 -5.64
CA LEU A 38 12.59 -2.83 -6.95
C LEU A 38 14.04 -2.33 -6.88
N PRO A 39 15.04 -3.21 -6.78
CA PRO A 39 16.43 -2.80 -6.72
C PRO A 39 16.83 -1.97 -7.95
N GLY A 40 17.39 -0.77 -7.71
CA GLY A 40 17.87 0.11 -8.78
C GLY A 40 16.79 0.80 -9.60
N ALA A 41 15.51 0.72 -9.20
CA ALA A 41 14.42 1.39 -9.88
C ALA A 41 13.39 1.95 -8.89
N LYS A 42 12.83 3.10 -9.25
CA LYS A 42 11.73 3.74 -8.54
C LYS A 42 10.53 2.79 -8.43
N ALA A 43 9.99 2.62 -7.23
CA ALA A 43 8.79 1.81 -7.03
C ALA A 43 7.60 2.35 -7.87
N PRO A 44 6.81 1.49 -8.52
CA PRO A 44 5.64 1.91 -9.27
C PRO A 44 4.57 2.41 -8.30
N LYS A 45 3.91 3.51 -8.68
CA LYS A 45 2.76 4.04 -7.94
C LYS A 45 1.54 3.14 -8.17
N LEU A 46 1.35 2.14 -7.31
CA LEU A 46 0.25 1.17 -7.43
C LEU A 46 -1.08 1.75 -6.93
N VAL A 47 -1.02 2.50 -5.82
CA VAL A 47 -2.18 3.16 -5.21
C VAL A 47 -2.09 4.65 -5.50
N ARG A 48 -3.08 5.19 -6.20
CA ARG A 48 -3.19 6.61 -6.55
C ARG A 48 -3.92 7.37 -5.44
N ARG A 49 -3.70 8.68 -5.37
CA ARG A 49 -4.37 9.59 -4.42
C ARG A 49 -5.90 9.46 -4.44
N ASP A 50 -6.49 9.32 -5.63
CA ASP A 50 -7.94 9.15 -5.76
C ASP A 50 -8.46 7.79 -5.27
N ASP A 51 -7.61 6.77 -5.23
CA ASP A 51 -8.00 5.44 -4.76
C ASP A 51 -8.19 5.41 -3.25
N LEU A 52 -7.53 6.31 -2.52
CA LEU A 52 -7.65 6.44 -1.07
C LEU A 52 -9.07 6.81 -0.65
N LYS A 53 -9.86 7.44 -1.54
CA LYS A 53 -11.27 7.74 -1.30
C LYS A 53 -12.14 6.50 -1.20
N LEU A 54 -11.66 5.36 -1.70
CA LEU A 54 -12.38 4.08 -1.64
C LEU A 54 -12.22 3.41 -0.27
N MET A 55 -11.19 3.76 0.48
CA MET A 55 -10.93 3.19 1.80
C MET A 55 -11.92 3.71 2.83
N LYS A 56 -12.18 2.90 3.85
CA LYS A 56 -13.06 3.28 4.95
C LYS A 56 -12.49 4.50 5.71
N PRO A 57 -13.35 5.36 6.27
CA PRO A 57 -12.90 6.39 7.21
C PRO A 57 -12.17 5.77 8.40
N GLY A 58 -11.04 6.35 8.79
CA GLY A 58 -10.18 5.87 9.87
C GLY A 58 -9.16 4.79 9.45
N SER A 59 -9.19 4.31 8.21
CA SER A 59 -8.20 3.35 7.71
C SER A 59 -6.79 3.93 7.77
N VAL A 60 -5.81 3.06 7.95
CA VAL A 60 -4.40 3.40 8.08
C VAL A 60 -3.64 2.98 6.82
N ILE A 61 -2.67 3.79 6.42
CA ILE A 61 -1.74 3.46 5.34
C ILE A 61 -0.34 3.51 5.91
N VAL A 62 0.42 2.45 5.67
CA VAL A 62 1.85 2.35 5.98
C VAL A 62 2.60 2.17 4.68
N ASP A 63 3.63 2.99 4.43
CA ASP A 63 4.54 2.78 3.31
C ASP A 63 5.96 2.58 3.86
N ALA A 64 6.45 1.34 3.75
CA ALA A 64 7.56 0.84 4.56
C ALA A 64 8.86 0.62 3.78
N LEU A 65 8.94 0.99 2.50
CA LEU A 65 10.14 0.79 1.69
C LEU A 65 10.36 1.98 0.76
N ALA A 66 11.27 2.87 1.16
CA ALA A 66 11.83 3.93 0.34
C ALA A 66 13.34 3.97 0.60
N ALA A 67 14.13 3.29 -0.22
CA ALA A 67 15.57 3.56 -0.30
C ALA A 67 15.84 4.89 -1.07
N ASP A 68 14.79 5.44 -1.68
CA ASP A 68 14.74 6.60 -2.55
C ASP A 68 13.34 7.22 -2.36
N ASP A 69 13.22 8.55 -2.32
CA ASP A 69 12.07 9.40 -1.88
C ASP A 69 10.71 9.19 -2.59
N VAL A 70 10.33 7.95 -2.85
CA VAL A 70 9.20 7.58 -3.69
C VAL A 70 8.38 6.51 -2.99
N ALA A 71 7.26 6.97 -2.44
CA ALA A 71 6.20 6.13 -1.93
C ALA A 71 5.52 5.31 -3.05
N SER A 72 5.29 4.02 -2.78
CA SER A 72 4.47 3.12 -3.62
C SER A 72 2.99 3.51 -3.59
N VAL A 73 2.59 4.20 -2.51
CA VAL A 73 1.30 4.89 -2.39
C VAL A 73 1.51 6.37 -2.72
N ALA A 74 0.79 6.88 -3.72
CA ALA A 74 0.87 8.30 -4.10
C ALA A 74 0.27 9.19 -2.99
N GLY A 75 1.08 9.57 -2.01
CA GLY A 75 0.67 10.39 -0.87
C GLY A 75 1.72 11.41 -0.49
N GLU A 76 2.06 12.34 -1.38
CA GLU A 76 2.62 13.62 -0.94
C GLU A 76 1.55 14.31 -0.07
N PHE A 77 1.74 14.25 1.25
CA PHE A 77 0.95 14.87 2.33
C PHE A 77 -0.56 15.02 2.01
N PHE A 78 -1.36 14.01 2.40
CA PHE A 78 -2.84 14.02 2.24
C PHE A 78 -3.60 14.25 3.55
N ALA A 79 -4.81 14.78 3.34
CA ALA A 79 -5.84 15.29 4.23
C ALA A 79 -6.12 14.42 5.49
N PRO A 80 -6.00 15.02 6.69
CA PRO A 80 -6.12 14.33 7.98
C PRO A 80 -7.54 13.86 8.33
N GLU A 81 -8.58 14.29 7.61
CA GLU A 81 -9.97 14.08 8.04
C GLU A 81 -10.52 12.67 7.76
N ARG A 82 -9.84 11.82 6.97
CA ARG A 82 -10.36 10.48 6.63
C ARG A 82 -9.40 9.32 6.81
N GLN A 83 -8.10 9.51 6.63
CA GLN A 83 -7.13 8.42 6.78
C GLN A 83 -5.93 8.89 7.59
N ARG A 84 -5.32 7.96 8.34
CA ARG A 84 -4.03 8.20 8.99
C ARG A 84 -2.93 7.54 8.16
N VAL A 85 -1.99 8.35 7.71
CA VAL A 85 -0.82 7.86 6.96
C VAL A 85 0.37 7.83 7.90
N ILE A 86 0.99 6.66 8.04
CA ILE A 86 2.22 6.46 8.79
C ILE A 86 3.32 6.17 7.77
N TRP A 87 4.22 7.12 7.61
CA TRP A 87 5.35 6.95 6.71
C TRP A 87 6.55 6.40 7.47
N LEU A 88 7.17 5.33 6.97
CA LEU A 88 8.28 4.64 7.62
C LEU A 88 9.55 4.67 6.74
N GLY A 89 9.86 5.82 6.16
CA GLY A 89 11.09 6.05 5.39
C GLY A 89 12.12 6.90 6.15
N PRO A 90 13.31 7.13 5.55
CA PRO A 90 14.34 7.97 6.16
C PRO A 90 13.84 9.42 6.32
N THR A 91 13.65 9.88 7.55
CA THR A 91 13.33 11.28 7.84
C THR A 91 14.55 12.15 7.59
N THR A 92 14.87 12.42 6.34
CA THR A 92 15.74 13.54 5.98
C THR A 92 14.87 14.80 6.04
N GLY A 93 15.15 15.64 7.03
CA GLY A 93 14.53 16.97 7.18
C GLY A 93 15.04 17.98 6.17
#